data_AF-A0A3S8X647-F1
#
_entry.id   AF-A0A3S8X647-F1
#
_cell.length_a   1.000
_cell.length_b   1.000
_cell.length_c   1.000
_cell.angle_alpha   90.00
_cell.angle_beta   90.00
_cell.angle_gamma   90.00
#
_symmetry.space_group_name_H-M   'P 1'
#
loop_
_entity.id
_entity.type
_entity.pdbx_description
1 polymer ?
#
loop_
_entity_poly.entity_id
_entity_poly.type
_entity_poly.pdbx_seq_one_letter_code
_entity_poly.pdbx_strand_id
1 'polypeptide(L)' 'MQNPAPQTGAVVIKVVRGNPTPEELAAALAVVRARAAAAATVPSGAPAPRDSWSDPSRIAARPLPHPGPAAWSRTYWPGA' A
#
# COMPACT_ATOMS: atom_id res chain seq x y z
N MET A 1 3.91 -13.58 -34.84
CA MET A 1 3.95 -13.47 -33.36
C MET A 1 3.64 -12.03 -33.01
N GLN A 2 2.38 -11.70 -32.71
CA GLN A 2 2.00 -10.33 -32.32
C GLN A 2 2.28 -10.15 -30.83
N ASN A 3 3.14 -9.20 -30.50
CA ASN A 3 3.39 -8.74 -29.14
C ASN A 3 2.36 -7.65 -28.80
N PRO A 4 1.57 -7.75 -27.71
CA PRO A 4 0.62 -6.69 -27.36
C PRO A 4 1.37 -5.44 -26.85
N ALA A 5 0.89 -4.26 -27.26
CA ALA A 5 1.44 -2.95 -26.88
C ALA A 5 1.34 -2.70 -25.35
N PRO A 6 2.21 -1.86 -24.77
CA PRO A 6 2.14 -1.52 -23.35
C PRO A 6 0.82 -0.79 -23.05
N GLN A 7 -0.04 -1.43 -22.28
CA GLN A 7 -1.28 -0.84 -21.77
C GLN A 7 -0.95 0.24 -20.74
N THR A 8 -1.14 1.48 -21.16
CA THR A 8 -0.92 2.71 -20.39
C THR A 8 -1.67 2.65 -19.05
N GLY A 9 -0.96 2.39 -17.95
CA GLY A 9 -1.21 2.91 -16.60
C GLY A 9 -2.63 2.88 -16.01
N ALA A 10 -3.49 1.91 -16.36
CA ALA A 10 -4.80 1.80 -15.71
C ALA A 10 -4.62 1.27 -14.27
N VAL A 11 -4.73 2.15 -13.28
CA VAL A 11 -4.71 1.76 -11.86
C VAL A 11 -6.01 1.01 -11.54
N VAL A 12 -5.90 -0.28 -11.25
CA VAL A 12 -7.03 -1.13 -10.85
C VAL A 12 -7.04 -1.28 -9.33
N ILE A 13 -8.16 -0.95 -8.68
CA ILE A 13 -8.36 -1.12 -7.23
C ILE A 13 -9.38 -2.25 -7.01
N LYS A 14 -9.04 -3.22 -6.16
CA LYS A 14 -9.88 -4.37 -5.81
C LYS A 14 -10.38 -4.29 -4.37
N VAL A 15 -11.69 -4.43 -4.18
CA VAL A 15 -12.28 -4.66 -2.85
C VAL A 15 -12.03 -6.12 -2.46
N VAL A 16 -11.22 -6.34 -1.43
CA VAL A 16 -10.87 -7.68 -0.95
C VAL A 16 -11.93 -8.23 0.01
N ARG A 17 -12.59 -7.35 0.76
CA ARG A 17 -13.61 -7.71 1.75
C ARG A 17 -14.65 -6.59 1.87
N GLY A 18 -15.90 -6.96 2.11
CA GLY A 18 -17.04 -6.03 2.23
C GLY A 18 -17.81 -5.83 0.93
N ASN A 19 -18.96 -5.18 1.00
CA ASN A 19 -19.80 -4.80 -0.15
C ASN A 19 -20.10 -3.30 -0.08
N PRO A 20 -19.10 -2.42 -0.34
CA PRO A 20 -19.29 -0.99 -0.25
C PRO A 20 -20.30 -0.53 -1.29
N THR A 21 -21.07 0.49 -0.92
CA THR A 21 -21.91 1.19 -1.87
C THR A 21 -21.05 1.91 -2.92
N PRO A 22 -21.57 2.16 -4.13
CA PRO A 22 -20.86 2.94 -5.15
C PRO A 22 -20.38 4.31 -4.63
N GLU A 23 -21.16 4.94 -3.76
CA GLU A 23 -20.89 6.23 -3.15
C GLU A 23 -19.69 6.16 -2.20
N GLU A 24 -19.61 5.13 -1.36
CA GLU A 24 -18.47 4.89 -0.46
C GLU A 24 -17.19 4.61 -1.25
N LEU A 25 -17.28 3.82 -2.32
CA LEU A 25 -16.13 3.57 -3.19
C LEU A 25 -15.66 4.87 -3.85
N ALA A 26 -16.58 5.69 -4.36
CA ALA A 26 -16.27 6.99 -4.93
C ALA A 26 -15.59 7.91 -3.91
N ALA A 27 -16.08 7.95 -2.67
CA ALA A 27 -15.48 8.72 -1.59
C ALA A 27 -14.06 8.24 -1.26
N ALA A 28 -13.85 6.93 -1.12
CA ALA A 28 -12.53 6.36 -0.86
C ALA A 28 -11.54 6.69 -1.99
N LEU A 29 -11.97 6.55 -3.24
CA LEU A 29 -11.15 6.91 -4.41
C LEU A 29 -10.81 8.40 -4.45
N ALA A 30 -11.76 9.27 -4.08
CA ALA A 30 -11.51 10.71 -4.00
C ALA A 30 -10.42 11.04 -2.98
N VAL A 31 -10.47 10.43 -1.78
CA VAL A 31 -9.45 10.64 -0.74
C VAL A 31 -8.07 10.13 -1.19
N VAL A 32 -8.00 8.94 -1.80
CA VAL A 32 -6.73 8.38 -2.32
C VAL A 32 -6.12 9.31 -3.36
N ARG A 33 -6.92 9.80 -4.32
CA ARG A 33 -6.44 10.74 -5.34
C ARG A 33 -6.00 12.07 -4.76
N ALA A 34 -6.76 12.62 -3.81
CA ALA A 34 -6.40 13.87 -3.14
C ALA A 34 -5.05 13.77 -2.41
N ARG A 35 -4.81 12.66 -1.70
CA ARG A 35 -3.52 12.42 -1.04
C ARG A 35 -2.38 12.25 -2.05
N ALA A 36 -2.60 11.53 -3.15
CA ALA A 36 -1.59 11.37 -4.19
C ALA A 36 -1.22 12.72 -4.84
N ALA A 37 -2.21 13.56 -5.11
CA ALA A 37 -1.99 14.91 -5.63
C ALA A 37 -1.20 15.79 -4.64
N ALA A 38 -1.57 15.77 -3.36
CA ALA A 38 -0.85 16.52 -2.32
C ALA A 38 0.62 16.08 -2.21
N ALA A 39 0.88 14.78 -2.29
CA ALA A 39 2.25 14.25 -2.29
C ALA A 39 3.06 14.70 -3.52
N ALA A 40 2.43 14.78 -4.70
CA ALA A 40 3.08 15.24 -5.93
C ALA A 40 3.41 16.74 -5.92
N THR A 41 2.71 17.55 -5.12
CA THR A 41 2.92 19.01 -5.03
C THR A 41 4.01 19.43 -4.05
N VAL A 42 4.58 18.52 -3.25
CA VAL A 42 5.63 18.86 -2.28
C VAL A 42 6.91 19.26 -3.04
N PRO A 43 7.44 20.49 -2.89
CA PRO A 43 8.66 20.91 -3.57
C PRO A 43 9.83 20.03 -3.16
N SER A 44 10.64 19.62 -4.14
CA SER A 44 11.79 18.69 -3.99
C SER A 44 12.95 19.17 -3.10
N GLY A 45 12.77 20.24 -2.31
CA GLY A 45 13.88 21.03 -1.73
C GLY A 45 14.56 20.46 -0.49
N ALA A 46 13.94 19.54 0.24
CA ALA A 46 14.59 18.79 1.31
C ALA A 46 13.90 17.43 1.44
N PRO A 47 14.62 16.33 1.74
CA PRO A 47 13.97 15.07 2.08
C PRO A 47 13.04 15.32 3.27
N ALA A 48 11.74 15.11 3.09
CA ALA A 48 10.83 15.07 4.22
C ALA A 48 11.35 14.01 5.21
N PRO A 49 11.30 14.26 6.53
CA PRO A 49 11.62 13.24 7.51
C PRO A 49 10.84 11.98 7.17
N ARG A 50 11.52 10.84 7.05
CA ARG A 50 10.82 9.56 6.83
C ARG A 50 9.85 9.37 7.99
N ASP A 51 8.62 8.97 7.67
CA ASP A 51 7.69 8.54 8.70
C ASP A 51 8.39 7.51 9.57
N SER A 52 8.26 7.67 10.89
CA SER A 52 8.89 6.75 11.85
C SER A 52 8.41 5.30 11.71
N TRP A 53 7.33 5.09 10.94
CA TRP A 53 6.81 3.79 10.51
C TRP A 53 7.64 3.16 9.37
N SER A 54 8.27 3.97 8.53
CA SER A 54 9.05 3.56 7.36
C SER A 54 10.56 3.51 7.65
N ASP A 55 10.98 3.67 8.91
CA ASP A 55 12.38 3.61 9.32
C ASP A 55 12.90 2.17 9.19
N PRO A 56 13.87 1.89 8.28
CA PRO A 56 14.40 0.54 8.10
C PRO A 56 15.04 -0.01 9.37
N SER A 57 15.60 0.86 10.23
CA SER A 57 16.17 0.44 11.51
C SER A 57 15.10 -0.11 12.47
N ARG A 58 13.82 0.24 12.28
CA ARG A 58 12.70 -0.31 13.05
C ARG A 58 12.09 -1.56 12.44
N ILE A 59 12.16 -1.71 11.11
CA ILE A 59 11.54 -2.84 10.39
C ILE A 59 12.51 -4.02 10.20
N ALA A 60 13.79 -3.74 9.93
CA ALA A 60 14.76 -4.73 9.45
C ALA A 60 15.91 -5.01 10.43
N ALA A 61 15.85 -4.48 11.66
CA ALA A 61 16.93 -4.69 12.64
C ALA A 61 17.10 -6.15 13.07
N ARG A 62 16.09 -7.01 12.87
CA ARG A 62 16.17 -8.41 13.25
C ARG A 62 15.50 -9.30 12.21
N PRO A 63 16.06 -10.48 11.88
CA PRO A 63 15.38 -11.46 11.04
C PRO A 63 14.01 -11.78 11.64
N LEU A 64 12.94 -11.64 10.85
CA LEU A 64 11.61 -12.07 11.26
C LEU A 64 11.40 -13.53 10.86
N PRO A 65 10.74 -14.35 11.71
CA PRO A 65 10.33 -15.69 11.31
C PRO A 65 9.37 -15.64 10.13
N HIS A 66 9.54 -16.54 9.18
CA HIS A 66 8.71 -16.57 7.97
C HIS A 66 7.25 -16.84 8.34
N PRO A 67 6.28 -16.00 7.92
CA PRO A 67 4.88 -16.21 8.22
C PRO A 67 4.37 -17.48 7.54
N GLY A 68 3.70 -18.33 8.30
CA GLY A 68 3.01 -19.52 7.82
C GLY A 68 1.61 -19.18 7.30
N PRO A 69 0.93 -20.13 6.64
CA PRO A 69 -0.33 -19.88 5.93
C PRO A 69 -1.46 -19.30 6.80
N ALA A 70 -1.47 -19.61 8.10
CA ALA A 70 -2.48 -19.14 9.04
C ALA A 70 -2.05 -17.88 9.83
N ALA A 71 -0.83 -17.37 9.62
CA ALA A 71 -0.23 -16.30 10.42
C ALA A 71 -1.10 -15.05 10.53
N TRP A 72 -1.77 -14.69 9.44
CA TRP A 72 -2.57 -13.47 9.32
C TRP A 72 -3.97 -13.62 9.92
N SER A 73 -4.47 -14.85 10.00
CA SER A 73 -5.75 -15.15 10.65
C SER A 73 -5.61 -15.21 12.17
N ARG A 74 -4.41 -15.47 12.67
CA ARG A 74 -4.10 -15.58 14.10
C ARG A 74 -3.62 -14.23 14.61
N THR A 75 -4.10 -13.83 15.78
CA THR A 75 -3.64 -12.59 16.46
C THR A 75 -2.20 -12.69 16.98
N TYR A 76 -1.58 -13.87 16.90
CA TYR A 76 -0.23 -14.12 17.36
C TYR A 76 0.55 -14.95 16.34
N TRP A 77 1.74 -14.45 16.00
CA TRP A 77 2.72 -15.14 15.18
C TRP A 77 4.02 -15.38 15.95
N PRO A 78 4.24 -16.60 16.49
CA PRO A 78 5.55 -17.07 16.87
C PRO A 78 6.17 -17.90 15.73
N GLY A 79 7.44 -17.69 15.46
CA GLY A 79 8.26 -18.66 14.73
C GLY A 79 9.52 -18.95 15.55
N ALA A 80 9.99 -20.20 15.45
CA ALA A 80 11.04 -20.84 16.25
C ALA A 80 12.27 -19.96 16.58
#